data_AF-A0A849N705-F1
#
_entry.id   AF-A0A849N705-F1
#
_cell.length_a   1.000
_cell.length_b   1.000
_cell.length_c   1.000
_cell.angle_alpha   90.00
_cell.angle_beta   90.00
_cell.angle_gamma   90.00
#
_symmetry.space_group_name_H-M   'P 1'
#
loop_
_entity.id
_entity.type
_entity.pdbx_description
1 polymer ?
#
loop_
_entity_poly.entity_id
_entity_poly.type
_entity_poly.pdbx_seq_one_letter_code
_entity_poly.pdbx_strand_id
1 'polypeptide(L)'
;MSGEAAGTRQDVPPPEAGIDDSEDTRPPPTTGTPESGAWFKAQLADLEMSQSQFARWLRARGDDRKPQTVLRHIQRMAAGQARVSGEMRVILNMMRQGRRNALERQAAKVEATSQALEVPDDA
;
A
#
# COMPACT_ATOMS: atom_id res chain seq x y z
N MET A 1 -45.34 -55.43 -26.73
CA MET A 1 -44.88 -56.46 -25.78
C MET A 1 -43.40 -56.20 -25.57
N SER A 2 -43.03 -55.58 -24.46
CA SER A 2 -42.62 -56.24 -23.19
C SER A 2 -41.13 -56.67 -23.28
N GLY A 3 -40.23 -56.29 -22.37
CA GLY A 3 -40.45 -55.63 -21.08
C GLY A 3 -39.21 -55.03 -20.41
N GLU A 4 -39.55 -54.30 -19.34
CA GLU A 4 -38.90 -54.11 -18.04
C GLU A 4 -37.87 -55.18 -17.60
N ALA A 5 -36.94 -54.98 -16.66
CA ALA A 5 -36.46 -53.83 -15.88
C ALA A 5 -35.26 -54.31 -15.02
N ALA A 6 -34.68 -53.35 -14.29
CA ALA A 6 -33.99 -53.48 -13.00
C ALA A 6 -32.47 -53.73 -12.98
N GLY A 7 -31.77 -52.83 -12.28
CA GLY A 7 -30.37 -53.04 -11.90
C GLY A 7 -29.68 -51.81 -11.31
N THR A 8 -30.26 -51.20 -10.27
CA THR A 8 -29.62 -50.14 -9.47
C THR A 8 -28.31 -50.65 -8.83
N ARG A 9 -27.20 -49.95 -9.07
CA ARG A 9 -26.13 -49.77 -8.07
C ARG A 9 -25.73 -48.31 -8.01
N GLN A 10 -25.99 -47.71 -6.86
CA GLN A 10 -25.37 -46.46 -6.41
C GLN A 10 -23.85 -46.65 -6.39
N ASP A 11 -23.12 -45.74 -7.03
CA ASP A 11 -21.72 -45.49 -6.71
C ASP A 11 -21.56 -43.97 -6.64
N VAL A 12 -21.46 -43.46 -5.41
CA VAL A 12 -21.17 -42.07 -5.04
C VAL A 12 -19.90 -42.16 -4.18
N PRO A 13 -18.95 -41.22 -4.32
CA PRO A 13 -17.54 -41.53 -4.63
C PRO A 13 -16.60 -41.38 -3.42
N PRO A 14 -15.29 -41.61 -3.58
CA PRO A 14 -14.28 -40.85 -2.85
C PRO A 14 -13.57 -39.83 -3.76
N PRO A 15 -12.95 -38.81 -3.15
CA PRO A 15 -12.79 -37.49 -3.72
C PRO A 15 -11.40 -37.31 -4.35
N GLU A 16 -11.35 -37.03 -5.64
CA GLU A 16 -10.17 -36.39 -6.23
C GLU A 16 -10.60 -35.15 -7.02
N ALA A 17 -11.40 -34.30 -6.36
CA ALA A 17 -11.19 -32.88 -6.56
C ALA A 17 -9.86 -32.58 -5.87
N GLY A 18 -8.77 -32.82 -6.61
CA GLY A 18 -7.51 -32.14 -6.32
C GLY A 18 -7.87 -30.68 -6.17
N ILE A 19 -7.74 -30.18 -4.94
CA ILE A 19 -7.57 -28.77 -4.72
C ILE A 19 -6.26 -28.47 -5.44
N ASP A 20 -6.37 -28.09 -6.70
CA ASP A 20 -5.28 -27.46 -7.41
C ASP A 20 -5.09 -26.12 -6.72
N ASP A 21 -4.17 -26.10 -5.76
CA ASP A 21 -3.66 -24.95 -4.99
C ASP A 21 -3.00 -23.88 -5.91
N SER A 22 -3.43 -23.77 -7.17
CA SER A 22 -2.93 -22.84 -8.18
C SER A 22 -3.65 -21.48 -8.18
N GLU A 23 -4.45 -21.17 -7.15
CA GLU A 23 -5.09 -19.85 -6.97
C GLU A 23 -4.10 -18.70 -6.75
N ASP A 24 -2.78 -18.94 -6.68
CA ASP A 24 -1.76 -17.91 -6.49
C ASP A 24 -1.06 -17.46 -7.79
N THR A 25 -1.78 -17.42 -8.91
CA THR A 25 -1.23 -16.91 -10.19
C THR A 25 -2.14 -15.89 -10.88
N ARG A 26 -3.15 -15.36 -10.20
CA ARG A 26 -3.94 -14.26 -10.79
C ARG A 26 -3.07 -12.99 -10.79
N PRO A 27 -2.78 -12.37 -11.95
CA PRO A 27 -2.01 -11.14 -11.97
C PRO A 27 -2.73 -10.10 -11.11
N PRO A 28 -2.00 -9.37 -10.27
CA PRO A 28 -2.63 -8.41 -9.37
C PRO A 28 -3.43 -7.40 -10.18
N PRO A 29 -4.60 -6.95 -9.69
CA PRO A 29 -5.51 -6.11 -10.44
C PRO A 29 -4.79 -4.86 -10.93
N THR A 30 -4.81 -4.63 -12.24
CA THR A 30 -4.13 -3.48 -12.86
C THR A 30 -4.92 -2.18 -12.68
N THR A 31 -6.21 -2.31 -12.41
CA THR A 31 -7.17 -1.22 -12.17
C THR A 31 -7.25 -0.89 -10.68
N GLY A 32 -7.42 0.39 -10.37
CA GLY A 32 -7.69 0.84 -9.00
C GLY A 32 -9.18 0.74 -8.66
N THR A 33 -9.48 1.08 -7.40
CA THR A 33 -10.85 1.31 -6.91
C THR A 33 -10.95 2.70 -6.24
N PRO A 34 -12.15 3.28 -6.09
CA PRO A 34 -12.34 4.53 -5.35
C PRO A 34 -11.76 4.48 -3.93
N GLU A 35 -11.88 3.35 -3.24
CA GLU A 35 -11.35 3.10 -1.90
C GLU A 35 -9.82 3.16 -1.92
N SER A 36 -9.18 2.53 -2.91
CA SER A 36 -7.72 2.58 -3.06
C SER A 36 -7.22 4.00 -3.33
N GLY A 37 -7.98 4.81 -4.07
CA GLY A 37 -7.67 6.21 -4.31
C GLY A 37 -7.87 7.09 -3.08
N ALA A 38 -8.94 6.84 -2.31
CA ALA A 38 -9.17 7.49 -1.01
C ALA A 38 -8.05 7.16 -0.01
N TRP A 39 -7.68 5.89 0.09
CA TRP A 39 -6.55 5.44 0.90
C TRP A 39 -5.25 6.13 0.50
N PHE A 40 -4.93 6.19 -0.80
CA PHE A 40 -3.72 6.85 -1.29
C PHE A 40 -3.70 8.34 -0.96
N LYS A 41 -4.82 9.04 -1.15
CA LYS A 41 -4.95 10.46 -0.76
C LYS A 41 -4.75 10.65 0.74
N ALA A 42 -5.29 9.77 1.59
CA ALA A 42 -5.08 9.82 3.03
C ALA A 42 -3.61 9.63 3.39
N GLN A 43 -2.89 8.72 2.73
CA GLN A 43 -1.45 8.56 2.96
C GLN A 43 -0.65 9.83 2.60
N LEU A 44 -1.01 10.51 1.50
CA LEU A 44 -0.36 11.77 1.12
C LEU A 44 -0.69 12.91 2.09
N ALA A 45 -1.93 12.97 2.59
CA ALA A 45 -2.35 13.93 3.61
C ALA A 45 -1.59 13.72 4.93
N ASP A 46 -1.45 12.47 5.38
CA ASP A 46 -0.63 12.10 6.56
C ASP A 46 0.84 12.51 6.42
N LEU A 47 1.34 12.63 5.18
CA LEU A 47 2.69 13.08 4.87
C LEU A 47 2.76 14.59 4.62
N GLU A 48 1.63 15.30 4.66
CA GLU A 48 1.51 16.72 4.28
C GLU A 48 2.05 17.01 2.87
N MET A 49 1.88 16.05 1.96
CA MET A 49 2.36 16.15 0.60
C MET A 49 1.20 16.24 -0.39
N SER A 50 1.29 17.18 -1.32
CA SER A 50 0.49 17.17 -2.54
C SER A 50 1.00 16.09 -3.51
N GLN A 51 0.14 15.69 -4.44
CA GLN A 51 0.50 14.75 -5.53
C GLN A 51 1.70 15.24 -6.35
N SER A 52 1.80 16.55 -6.60
CA SER A 52 2.90 17.17 -7.34
C SER A 52 4.21 17.13 -6.56
N GLN A 53 4.17 17.39 -5.25
CA GLN A 53 5.35 17.26 -4.39
C GLN A 53 5.81 15.81 -4.33
N PHE A 54 4.87 14.87 -4.23
CA PHE A 54 5.20 13.44 -4.21
C PHE A 54 5.82 12.97 -5.53
N ALA A 55 5.28 13.42 -6.68
CA ALA A 55 5.86 13.15 -7.99
C ALA A 55 7.31 13.67 -8.11
N ARG A 56 7.55 14.89 -7.61
CA ARG A 56 8.88 15.49 -7.59
C ARG A 56 9.84 14.71 -6.68
N TRP A 57 9.36 14.26 -5.53
CA TRP A 57 10.12 13.47 -4.58
C TRP A 57 10.54 12.11 -5.18
N LEU A 58 9.64 11.41 -5.88
CA LEU A 58 9.95 10.15 -6.56
C LEU A 58 11.04 10.34 -7.61
N ARG A 59 10.91 11.38 -8.43
CA ARG A 59 11.91 11.72 -9.46
C ARG A 59 13.27 12.02 -8.87
N ALA A 60 13.31 12.78 -7.77
CA ALA A 60 14.56 13.10 -7.07
C ALA A 60 15.25 11.85 -6.48
N ARG A 61 14.55 10.73 -6.38
CA ARG A 61 15.05 9.46 -5.82
C ARG A 61 15.20 8.34 -6.86
N GLY A 62 15.21 8.68 -8.15
CA GLY A 62 15.57 7.75 -9.22
C GLY A 62 14.42 7.27 -10.10
N ASP A 63 13.21 7.84 -9.97
CA ASP A 63 12.18 7.64 -10.99
C ASP A 63 12.59 8.40 -12.27
N ASP A 64 13.01 7.63 -13.29
CA ASP A 64 13.56 8.07 -14.57
C ASP A 64 12.50 8.43 -15.61
N ARG A 65 11.22 8.15 -15.31
CA ARG A 65 10.10 8.47 -16.19
C ARG A 65 9.96 10.00 -16.34
N LYS A 66 9.37 10.42 -17.47
CA LYS A 66 9.08 11.85 -17.72
C LYS A 66 8.21 12.43 -16.58
N PRO A 67 8.46 13.67 -16.12
CA PRO A 67 7.73 14.27 -14.99
C PRO A 67 6.20 14.22 -15.14
N GLN A 68 5.71 14.50 -16.34
CA GLN A 68 4.28 14.47 -16.66
C GLN A 68 3.70 13.06 -16.56
N THR A 69 4.47 12.03 -16.92
CA THR A 69 4.07 10.63 -16.81
C THR A 69 3.92 10.21 -15.35
N VAL A 70 4.90 10.56 -14.51
CA VAL A 70 4.87 10.26 -13.07
C VAL A 70 3.68 10.96 -12.40
N LEU A 71 3.50 12.26 -12.67
CA LEU A 71 2.39 13.03 -12.11
C LEU A 71 1.03 12.47 -12.54
N ARG A 72 0.86 12.19 -13.83
CA ARG A 72 -0.38 11.60 -14.35
C ARG A 72 -0.66 10.24 -13.71
N HIS A 73 0.36 9.42 -13.50
CA HIS A 73 0.19 8.13 -12.83
C HIS A 73 -0.29 8.29 -11.38
N ILE A 74 0.29 9.24 -10.64
CA ILE A 74 -0.11 9.58 -9.28
C ILE A 74 -1.55 10.11 -9.22
N GLN A 75 -1.93 11.00 -10.15
CA GLN A 75 -3.29 11.51 -10.26
C GLN A 75 -4.30 10.39 -10.51
N ARG A 76 -3.97 9.44 -11.40
CA ARG A 76 -4.81 8.27 -11.65
C ARG A 76 -4.94 7.36 -10.42
N MET A 77 -3.87 7.17 -9.65
CA MET A 77 -3.95 6.45 -8.37
C MET A 77 -4.86 7.16 -7.37
N ALA A 78 -4.71 8.48 -7.21
CA ALA A 78 -5.54 9.28 -6.31
C ALA A 78 -7.03 9.32 -6.72
N ALA A 79 -7.32 9.19 -8.02
CA ALA A 79 -8.66 9.07 -8.56
C ALA A 79 -9.22 7.63 -8.52
N GLY A 80 -8.44 6.64 -8.04
CA GLY A 80 -8.84 5.23 -8.05
C GLY A 80 -8.88 4.59 -9.44
N GLN A 81 -8.34 5.26 -10.46
CA GLN A 81 -8.29 4.77 -11.85
C GLN A 81 -7.08 3.88 -12.15
N ALA A 82 -6.15 3.78 -11.19
CA ALA A 82 -4.97 2.92 -11.23
C ALA A 82 -4.74 2.37 -9.83
N ARG A 83 -4.31 1.10 -9.75
CA ARG A 83 -3.93 0.53 -8.46
C ARG A 83 -2.68 1.20 -7.92
N VAL A 84 -2.57 1.24 -6.59
CA VAL A 84 -1.30 1.54 -5.94
C VAL A 84 -0.45 0.28 -5.92
N SER A 85 0.73 0.32 -6.54
CA SER A 85 1.66 -0.82 -6.57
C SER A 85 2.20 -1.15 -5.16
N GLY A 86 2.63 -2.40 -4.94
CA GLY A 86 3.22 -2.82 -3.67
C GLY A 86 4.43 -1.98 -3.27
N GLU A 87 5.33 -1.72 -4.22
CA GLU A 87 6.49 -0.83 -4.03
C GLU A 87 6.07 0.57 -3.57
N MET A 88 5.03 1.14 -4.17
CA MET A 88 4.51 2.45 -3.79
C MET A 88 3.98 2.45 -2.35
N ARG A 89 3.32 1.37 -1.92
CA ARG A 89 2.86 1.21 -0.53
C ARG A 89 4.05 1.14 0.44
N VAL A 90 5.11 0.42 0.09
CA VAL A 90 6.34 0.33 0.88
C VAL A 90 6.99 1.71 1.01
N ILE A 91 7.14 2.44 -0.10
CA ILE A 91 7.67 3.80 -0.12
C ILE A 91 6.88 4.71 0.84
N LEU A 92 5.54 4.71 0.74
CA LEU A 92 4.69 5.50 1.62
C LEU A 92 4.86 5.12 3.09
N ASN A 93 4.93 3.82 3.40
CA ASN A 93 5.14 3.34 4.77
C ASN A 93 6.49 3.81 5.32
N MET A 94 7.57 3.69 4.54
CA MET A 94 8.90 4.17 4.93
C MET A 94 8.93 5.68 5.16
N MET A 95 8.24 6.46 4.32
CA MET A 95 8.14 7.92 4.51
C MET A 95 7.41 8.28 5.80
N ARG A 96 6.29 7.59 6.10
CA ARG A 96 5.53 7.82 7.33
C ARG A 96 6.35 7.47 8.56
N GLN A 97 7.04 6.34 8.54
CA GLN A 97 7.93 5.95 9.63
C GLN A 97 9.09 6.94 9.79
N GLY A 98 9.70 7.37 8.68
CA GLY A 98 10.77 8.37 8.70
C GLY A 98 10.32 9.70 9.32
N ARG A 99 9.10 10.15 9.01
CA ARG A 99 8.50 11.35 9.62
C ARG A 99 8.32 11.19 11.13
N ARG A 100 7.74 10.07 11.58
CA ARG A 100 7.57 9.77 13.02
C ARG A 100 8.89 9.80 13.77
N ASN A 101 9.88 9.07 13.26
CA ASN A 101 11.21 9.02 13.85
C ASN A 101 11.87 10.41 13.90
N ALA A 102 11.63 11.26 12.89
CA ALA A 102 12.18 12.61 12.86
C ALA A 102 11.54 13.54 13.91
N LEU A 103 10.23 13.42 14.13
CA LEU A 103 9.51 14.18 15.16
C LEU A 103 9.96 13.77 16.57
N GLU A 104 10.10 12.46 16.81
CA GLU A 104 10.59 11.94 18.10
C GLU A 104 12.01 12.46 18.41
N ARG A 105 12.90 12.46 17.42
CA ARG A 105 14.26 13.02 17.58
C ARG A 105 14.23 14.53 17.86
N GLN A 106 13.31 15.27 17.26
CA GLN A 106 13.17 16.71 17.54
C GLN A 106 12.67 16.94 18.96
N ALA A 107 11.66 16.18 19.41
CA ALA A 107 11.16 16.27 20.77
C ALA A 107 12.25 15.97 21.81
N ALA A 108 13.00 14.88 21.62
CA ALA A 108 14.12 14.52 22.49
C ALA A 108 15.22 15.61 22.52
N LYS A 109 15.49 16.26 21.39
CA LYS A 109 16.46 17.36 21.33
C LYS A 109 15.97 18.60 22.09
N VAL A 110 14.69 18.94 21.98
CA VAL A 110 14.09 20.06 22.71
C VAL A 110 14.14 19.81 24.21
N GLU A 111 13.77 18.61 24.67
CA GLU A 111 13.82 18.22 26.08
C GLU A 111 15.26 18.29 26.64
N ALA A 112 16.24 17.74 25.91
CA ALA A 112 17.65 17.83 26.30
C ALA A 112 18.17 19.27 26.36
N THR A 113 17.69 20.14 25.46
CA THR A 113 18.09 21.57 25.45
C THR A 113 17.47 22.31 26.64
N SER A 114 16.21 22.05 26.98
CA SER A 114 15.53 22.65 28.13
C SER A 114 16.19 22.23 29.45
N GLN A 115 16.51 20.95 29.63
CA GLN A 115 17.22 20.46 30.83
C GLN A 115 18.62 21.07 30.98
N ALA A 116 19.31 21.37 29.87
CA ALA A 116 20.62 22.02 29.89
C ALA A 116 20.56 23.53 30.21
N LEU A 117 19.38 24.16 30.12
CA LEU A 117 19.15 25.58 30.46
C LEU A 117 18.70 25.77 31.92
N GLU A 118 18.26 24.70 32.61
CA GLU A 118 17.87 24.71 34.03
C GLU A 118 19.07 24.50 34.98
N VAL A 119 20.28 24.91 34.59
CA VAL A 119 21.45 24.90 35.50
C VAL A 119 21.23 25.96 36.59
N PRO A 120 21.28 25.59 37.89
CA PRO A 120 21.02 26.52 38.98
C PRO A 120 22.10 27.60 39.06
N ASP A 121 21.63 28.83 39.23
CA ASP A 121 22.43 30.01 39.59
C ASP A 121 22.83 29.86 41.07
N ASP A 122 23.82 28.99 41.34
CA ASP A 122 24.53 28.97 42.63
C ASP A 122 25.78 29.85 42.48
N ALA A 123 25.60 31.13 42.80
CA ALA A 123 26.65 32.10 43.09
C ALA A 123 26.42 32.71 44.48
#